data_AF-A0AAV5DWW0-F1
#
_entry.id   AF-A0AAV5DWW0-F1
#
_cell.length_a   1.000
_cell.length_b   1.000
_cell.length_c   1.000
_cell.angle_alpha   90.00
_cell.angle_beta   90.00
_cell.angle_gamma   90.00
#
_symmetry.space_group_name_H-M   'P 1'
#
loop_
_entity.id
_entity.type
_entity.pdbx_description
1 polymer ?
#
loop_
_entity_poly.entity_id
_entity_poly.type
_entity_poly.pdbx_seq_one_letter_code
_entity_poly.pdbx_strand_id
1 'polypeptide(L)'
;MMDIFHDRDHVCLRARWNASFHRTAPPASSSTYAISPRPPSTETVDSATRGVDGGEVFLVRELVEDSLLTAAYCASVAVIRILEVPIPNDAIPGAGHEHTKQLSSCIKGPVAQYQTRARPASSPTNTTQLASAPVHAKKKKKKKKKKKKEKKMAAYAENLPAVPDWLNKGDNAWQLTAATLVGIQSMPGLVVLYGSIVKKKWAVNSAFMALYAYASALLVWVLVGFRMAFGERLLPFWGKAGVALSQGYLVDRARLSATAHGDTPQTEPFYPEATLVMFQFEFAAITLVLLAGSVLGRMNIKAWMAFTPLWLMLSYTVGAFSLWGGGFLYHWGVIDYSGGYVIHLSSGVAGFTAAYWVGPRLKSDRDRFSPNNILLMIAGGGLLWMGWAGFNGGAPYAANITASIAVLNTNVSAATSLLTWTCLDVIFFNKPSVIGAVQGMMTGLVCITPGAGLVHTWAAVIIGIFAGSIPWFTMMILHKKSALLMKIDDTLAVFHTHAVAGLLGGILTGLLATPELMRMESPVPGLRGAFYGGGIRQVGKQLAGAAFVVVWNVVVTSLILLAIGLVMPLRMPDEQLMIGDDAAHGEEAYALWGDGEKFDATRHDAARVGGGIEMREGSTEQRLSGQGARGVTIQL
;
A
#
# COMPACT_ATOMS: atom_id res chain seq x y z
N MET A 1 26.29 1.77 -50.21
CA MET A 1 25.28 0.79 -50.63
C MET A 1 23.98 1.23 -49.98
N MET A 2 22.97 1.76 -50.68
CA MET A 2 22.33 1.29 -51.93
C MET A 2 21.75 -0.14 -51.80
N ASP A 3 20.52 -0.41 -52.25
CA ASP A 3 19.33 0.45 -52.36
C ASP A 3 18.07 -0.39 -52.65
N ILE A 4 16.88 0.22 -52.50
CA ILE A 4 15.60 -0.07 -53.22
C ILE A 4 15.21 -1.54 -53.48
N PHE A 5 14.09 -2.01 -52.89
CA PHE A 5 12.84 -2.29 -53.65
C PHE A 5 11.61 -2.47 -52.73
N HIS A 6 10.43 -2.68 -53.33
CA HIS A 6 9.12 -2.22 -52.84
C HIS A 6 8.05 -3.32 -52.82
N ASP A 7 6.96 -3.06 -52.09
CA ASP A 7 5.59 -3.58 -52.24
C ASP A 7 5.22 -5.07 -51.98
N ARG A 8 4.36 -5.22 -50.95
CA ARG A 8 3.01 -5.83 -50.96
C ARG A 8 2.73 -7.30 -50.58
N ASP A 9 1.61 -7.38 -49.87
CA ASP A 9 0.53 -8.37 -49.82
C ASP A 9 0.75 -9.79 -49.26
N HIS A 10 0.20 -9.95 -48.03
CA HIS A 10 -0.60 -11.08 -47.52
C HIS A 10 -0.28 -12.53 -47.95
N VAL A 11 0.14 -13.35 -46.98
CA VAL A 11 -0.41 -14.71 -46.79
C VAL A 11 -0.31 -15.14 -45.31
N CYS A 12 -1.30 -15.90 -44.83
CA CYS A 12 -1.32 -16.44 -43.46
C CYS A 12 -0.39 -17.65 -43.29
N LEU A 13 0.33 -17.75 -42.17
CA LEU A 13 0.94 -19.02 -41.76
C LEU A 13 0.94 -19.23 -40.24
N ARG A 14 0.27 -20.30 -39.80
CA ARG A 14 0.42 -20.88 -38.45
C ARG A 14 1.64 -21.80 -38.44
N ALA A 15 2.55 -21.62 -37.48
CA ALA A 15 3.53 -22.65 -37.16
C ALA A 15 2.95 -23.63 -36.12
N ARG A 16 2.74 -24.89 -36.50
CA ARG A 16 2.66 -26.03 -35.57
C ARG A 16 4.05 -26.68 -35.50
N TRP A 17 4.42 -27.18 -34.32
CA TRP A 17 5.57 -28.07 -34.17
C TRP A 17 5.17 -29.25 -33.28
N ASN A 18 5.20 -30.47 -33.81
CA ASN A 18 4.91 -31.71 -33.07
C ASN A 18 5.34 -32.96 -33.86
N ALA A 19 5.54 -34.07 -33.14
CA ALA A 19 5.90 -35.41 -33.63
C ALA A 19 7.33 -35.54 -34.22
N SER A 20 8.02 -36.69 -34.16
CA SER A 20 7.71 -37.97 -33.48
C SER A 20 8.97 -38.82 -33.30
N PHE A 21 8.98 -39.74 -32.32
CA PHE A 21 9.70 -41.04 -32.40
C PHE A 21 9.05 -42.05 -31.43
N HIS A 22 9.07 -43.35 -31.76
CA HIS A 22 8.15 -44.33 -31.15
C HIS A 22 8.70 -45.77 -31.06
N ARG A 23 8.54 -46.40 -29.89
CA ARG A 23 8.54 -47.86 -29.58
C ARG A 23 9.79 -48.73 -29.86
N THR A 24 10.16 -49.54 -28.86
CA THR A 24 10.09 -51.03 -28.93
C THR A 24 10.26 -51.67 -27.53
N ALA A 25 9.73 -52.88 -27.32
CA ALA A 25 9.85 -53.73 -26.13
C ALA A 25 9.43 -55.18 -26.46
N PRO A 26 10.05 -56.22 -25.86
CA PRO A 26 9.29 -57.25 -25.08
C PRO A 26 10.17 -57.95 -23.99
N PRO A 27 9.82 -59.11 -23.37
CA PRO A 27 8.53 -59.67 -22.90
C PRO A 27 8.51 -60.22 -21.42
N ALA A 28 7.30 -60.48 -20.87
CA ALA A 28 6.95 -61.52 -19.84
C ALA A 28 7.61 -61.46 -18.42
N SER A 29 7.09 -62.01 -17.29
CA SER A 29 5.81 -62.64 -16.81
C SER A 29 5.95 -62.89 -15.27
N SER A 30 4.95 -63.24 -14.41
CA SER A 30 3.49 -63.06 -14.31
C SER A 30 3.00 -63.54 -12.89
N SER A 31 1.67 -63.66 -12.65
CA SER A 31 0.97 -64.21 -11.46
C SER A 31 0.72 -63.28 -10.24
N THR A 32 -0.20 -63.68 -9.32
CA THR A 32 -1.25 -62.78 -8.77
C THR A 32 -1.79 -63.15 -7.35
N TYR A 33 -2.85 -62.44 -6.90
CA TYR A 33 -3.76 -62.61 -5.73
C TYR A 33 -3.40 -61.85 -4.43
N ALA A 34 -4.32 -61.49 -3.51
CA ALA A 34 -5.73 -61.01 -3.51
C ALA A 34 -6.23 -60.92 -2.03
N ILE A 35 -7.31 -60.18 -1.69
CA ILE A 35 -8.24 -60.45 -0.53
C ILE A 35 -9.39 -59.42 -0.38
N SER A 36 -10.60 -59.90 -0.07
CA SER A 36 -11.67 -59.26 0.75
C SER A 36 -12.81 -60.30 0.98
N PRO A 37 -13.50 -60.37 2.14
CA PRO A 37 -14.84 -59.75 2.27
C PRO A 37 -15.26 -59.29 3.70
N ARG A 38 -16.57 -59.05 3.91
CA ARG A 38 -17.31 -58.58 5.13
C ARG A 38 -18.12 -59.76 5.75
N PRO A 39 -19.24 -59.64 6.54
CA PRO A 39 -19.91 -58.54 7.30
C PRO A 39 -20.07 -58.95 8.81
N PRO A 40 -21.10 -58.59 9.63
CA PRO A 40 -22.12 -57.51 9.64
C PRO A 40 -21.87 -56.56 10.85
N SER A 41 -22.70 -56.20 11.87
CA SER A 41 -24.12 -56.30 12.34
C SER A 41 -24.27 -55.33 13.56
N THR A 42 -25.41 -54.86 14.08
CA THR A 42 -26.86 -55.01 13.80
C THR A 42 -27.60 -53.64 13.98
N GLU A 43 -28.74 -53.55 14.69
CA GLU A 43 -29.75 -52.45 14.69
C GLU A 43 -30.32 -52.10 16.08
N THR A 44 -30.73 -50.83 16.29
CA THR A 44 -32.09 -50.38 16.72
C THR A 44 -32.11 -48.82 16.79
N VAL A 45 -32.88 -48.12 15.94
CA VAL A 45 -34.25 -47.57 16.15
C VAL A 45 -34.34 -46.44 17.20
N ASP A 46 -34.50 -45.18 16.76
CA ASP A 46 -35.81 -44.47 16.70
C ASP A 46 -35.73 -43.18 15.83
N SER A 47 -36.68 -42.23 15.91
CA SER A 47 -37.22 -41.53 14.72
C SER A 47 -37.24 -39.99 14.64
N ALA A 48 -37.19 -39.52 13.38
CA ALA A 48 -37.77 -38.31 12.76
C ALA A 48 -37.70 -36.89 13.43
N THR A 49 -37.07 -35.92 12.74
CA THR A 49 -37.80 -34.93 11.89
C THR A 49 -36.91 -33.98 11.04
N ARG A 50 -37.38 -33.75 9.80
CA ARG A 50 -37.12 -32.72 8.74
C ARG A 50 -36.19 -31.51 9.03
N GLY A 51 -35.35 -31.12 8.05
CA GLY A 51 -34.64 -29.82 8.08
C GLY A 51 -33.70 -29.43 6.90
N VAL A 52 -34.21 -29.29 5.66
CA VAL A 52 -33.68 -28.47 4.53
C VAL A 52 -32.23 -28.74 4.03
N ASP A 53 -32.11 -29.37 2.85
CA ASP A 53 -30.94 -29.27 1.96
C ASP A 53 -30.86 -27.87 1.30
N GLY A 54 -29.72 -27.30 0.90
CA GLY A 54 -28.44 -27.91 0.50
C GLY A 54 -28.06 -27.61 -0.97
N GLY A 55 -28.93 -26.93 -1.73
CA GLY A 55 -28.79 -26.76 -3.19
C GLY A 55 -28.32 -25.39 -3.73
N GLU A 56 -28.31 -24.31 -2.95
CA GLU A 56 -28.14 -22.94 -3.49
C GLU A 56 -26.71 -22.59 -3.94
N VAL A 57 -25.69 -23.24 -3.35
CA VAL A 57 -24.28 -22.77 -3.38
C VAL A 57 -23.65 -22.74 -4.78
N PHE A 58 -24.17 -23.52 -5.74
CA PHE A 58 -23.61 -23.55 -7.10
C PHE A 58 -24.28 -22.57 -8.09
N LEU A 59 -25.55 -22.19 -7.89
CA LEU A 59 -26.20 -21.20 -8.75
C LEU A 59 -25.78 -19.76 -8.42
N VAL A 60 -25.45 -19.51 -7.16
CA VAL A 60 -24.97 -18.21 -6.66
C VAL A 60 -23.65 -17.79 -7.33
N ARG A 61 -22.83 -18.73 -7.80
CA ARG A 61 -21.47 -18.42 -8.27
C ARG A 61 -21.41 -17.65 -9.59
N GLU A 62 -22.19 -18.05 -10.59
CA GLU A 62 -22.29 -17.31 -11.86
C GLU A 62 -23.09 -16.01 -11.67
N LEU A 63 -24.17 -16.06 -10.86
CA LEU A 63 -24.96 -14.86 -10.53
C LEU A 63 -24.15 -13.77 -9.83
N VAL A 64 -23.17 -14.12 -8.98
CA VAL A 64 -22.35 -13.12 -8.25
C VAL A 64 -21.37 -12.39 -9.15
N GLU A 65 -20.81 -13.01 -10.19
CA GLU A 65 -19.82 -12.35 -11.06
C GLU A 65 -20.48 -11.29 -11.95
N ASP A 66 -21.61 -11.60 -12.58
CA ASP A 66 -22.43 -10.58 -13.28
C ASP A 66 -23.04 -9.55 -12.31
N SER A 67 -23.44 -9.97 -11.11
CA SER A 67 -23.97 -9.06 -10.08
C SER A 67 -22.94 -8.09 -9.55
N LEU A 68 -21.63 -8.38 -9.61
CA LEU A 68 -20.60 -7.46 -9.12
C LEU A 68 -20.34 -6.30 -10.10
N LEU A 69 -20.28 -6.54 -11.40
CA LEU A 69 -20.27 -5.44 -12.38
C LEU A 69 -21.60 -4.68 -12.37
N THR A 70 -22.72 -5.40 -12.34
CA THR A 70 -24.05 -4.78 -12.28
C THR A 70 -24.23 -3.96 -10.99
N ALA A 71 -23.74 -4.42 -9.85
CA ALA A 71 -23.78 -3.66 -8.60
C ALA A 71 -22.82 -2.47 -8.60
N ALA A 72 -21.62 -2.58 -9.18
CA ALA A 72 -20.72 -1.44 -9.33
C ALA A 72 -21.33 -0.35 -10.23
N TYR A 73 -21.99 -0.75 -11.33
CA TYR A 73 -22.73 0.16 -12.21
C TYR A 73 -23.96 0.77 -11.52
N CYS A 74 -24.84 -0.06 -10.96
CA CYS A 74 -26.05 0.38 -10.26
C CYS A 74 -25.77 1.21 -9.01
N ALA A 75 -24.69 0.93 -8.27
CA ALA A 75 -24.26 1.75 -7.14
C ALA A 75 -23.67 3.10 -7.61
N SER A 76 -22.94 3.13 -8.73
CA SER A 76 -22.51 4.40 -9.35
C SER A 76 -23.73 5.23 -9.77
N VAL A 77 -24.73 4.61 -10.41
CA VAL A 77 -26.00 5.26 -10.77
C VAL A 77 -26.82 5.69 -9.54
N ALA A 78 -26.80 4.91 -8.45
CA ALA A 78 -27.46 5.26 -7.20
C ALA A 78 -26.79 6.46 -6.52
N VAL A 79 -25.45 6.51 -6.47
CA VAL A 79 -24.70 7.68 -5.97
C VAL A 79 -25.00 8.92 -6.82
N ILE A 80 -25.09 8.78 -8.15
CA ILE A 80 -25.50 9.88 -9.05
C ILE A 80 -26.93 10.37 -8.73
N ARG A 81 -27.88 9.46 -8.47
CA ARG A 81 -29.26 9.83 -8.07
C ARG A 81 -29.35 10.45 -6.67
N ILE A 82 -28.49 10.06 -5.73
CA ILE A 82 -28.46 10.60 -4.36
C ILE A 82 -27.86 12.02 -4.30
N LEU A 83 -27.05 12.41 -5.29
CA LEU A 83 -26.32 13.69 -5.32
C LEU A 83 -26.99 14.80 -6.17
N GLU A 84 -28.23 14.60 -6.62
CA GLU A 84 -29.05 15.56 -7.40
C GLU A 84 -28.31 16.25 -8.57
N VAL A 85 -27.39 15.54 -9.25
CA VAL A 85 -26.61 16.11 -10.35
C VAL A 85 -27.45 16.11 -11.64
N PRO A 86 -27.80 17.29 -12.22
CA PRO A 86 -28.51 17.34 -13.49
C PRO A 86 -27.60 16.87 -14.63
N ILE A 87 -28.12 15.96 -15.44
CA ILE A 87 -27.45 15.43 -16.65
C ILE A 87 -27.83 16.35 -17.84
N PRO A 88 -26.87 16.80 -18.68
CA PRO A 88 -27.18 17.49 -19.93
C PRO A 88 -27.95 16.58 -20.90
N ASN A 89 -28.99 17.08 -21.55
CA ASN A 89 -29.94 16.25 -22.33
C ASN A 89 -29.36 15.65 -23.63
N ASP A 90 -28.19 16.08 -24.10
CA ASP A 90 -27.71 15.86 -25.47
C ASP A 90 -26.80 14.62 -25.63
N ALA A 91 -27.15 13.50 -24.97
CA ALA A 91 -26.24 12.35 -24.82
C ALA A 91 -26.87 10.95 -25.00
N ILE A 92 -27.84 10.77 -25.92
CA ILE A 92 -28.33 9.43 -26.32
C ILE A 92 -28.53 9.31 -27.85
N PRO A 93 -27.64 8.63 -28.58
CA PRO A 93 -27.96 7.94 -29.82
C PRO A 93 -28.55 6.56 -29.50
N GLY A 94 -29.72 6.22 -30.06
CA GLY A 94 -30.43 4.98 -29.73
C GLY A 94 -29.85 3.71 -30.35
N ALA A 95 -30.09 2.56 -29.70
CA ALA A 95 -29.86 1.22 -30.24
C ALA A 95 -31.20 0.49 -30.42
N GLY A 96 -31.34 -0.27 -31.51
CA GLY A 96 -32.57 -0.95 -31.90
C GLY A 96 -32.82 -2.29 -31.19
N HIS A 97 -33.92 -2.95 -31.57
CA HIS A 97 -34.28 -4.29 -31.11
C HIS A 97 -33.41 -5.41 -31.70
N GLU A 98 -33.58 -6.59 -31.10
CA GLU A 98 -33.29 -7.97 -31.56
C GLU A 98 -32.00 -8.64 -31.07
N HIS A 99 -32.12 -9.54 -30.09
CA HIS A 99 -32.24 -10.98 -30.36
C HIS A 99 -32.56 -11.79 -29.09
N THR A 100 -33.47 -12.77 -29.18
CA THR A 100 -33.72 -13.79 -28.14
C THR A 100 -34.05 -15.15 -28.78
N LYS A 101 -33.96 -16.25 -28.01
CA LYS A 101 -33.90 -17.66 -28.45
C LYS A 101 -32.51 -18.01 -29.04
N GLN A 102 -31.97 -19.22 -28.91
CA GLN A 102 -32.47 -20.53 -28.43
C GLN A 102 -31.26 -21.28 -27.80
N LEU A 103 -31.35 -22.30 -26.93
CA LEU A 103 -31.88 -23.66 -27.14
C LEU A 103 -31.95 -24.44 -25.79
N SER A 104 -32.35 -25.72 -25.79
CA SER A 104 -32.69 -26.48 -24.56
C SER A 104 -32.35 -27.99 -24.64
N SER A 105 -32.31 -28.65 -23.46
CA SER A 105 -32.22 -30.11 -23.22
C SER A 105 -30.83 -30.76 -23.44
N CYS A 106 -30.51 -31.95 -22.90
CA CYS A 106 -31.31 -32.94 -22.18
C CYS A 106 -30.47 -33.81 -21.19
N ILE A 107 -31.12 -34.56 -20.28
CA ILE A 107 -30.49 -35.41 -19.24
C ILE A 107 -30.69 -36.91 -19.55
N LYS A 108 -29.68 -37.77 -19.27
CA LYS A 108 -29.80 -39.22 -18.95
C LYS A 108 -28.44 -39.86 -18.58
N GLY A 109 -28.40 -40.72 -17.53
CA GLY A 109 -27.23 -41.55 -17.18
C GLY A 109 -27.23 -42.02 -15.70
N PRO A 110 -26.89 -43.28 -15.35
CA PRO A 110 -27.10 -43.84 -14.00
C PRO A 110 -25.87 -43.86 -13.06
N VAL A 111 -26.12 -44.25 -11.81
CA VAL A 111 -25.22 -44.22 -10.63
C VAL A 111 -24.46 -45.55 -10.41
N ALA A 112 -23.27 -45.48 -9.80
CA ALA A 112 -22.60 -46.59 -9.11
C ALA A 112 -22.17 -46.19 -7.67
N GLN A 113 -22.02 -47.17 -6.78
CA GLN A 113 -21.80 -47.02 -5.32
C GLN A 113 -20.29 -47.20 -4.97
N TYR A 114 -19.74 -47.18 -3.74
CA TYR A 114 -20.30 -47.21 -2.37
C TYR A 114 -19.23 -46.83 -1.29
N GLN A 115 -19.67 -46.25 -0.16
CA GLN A 115 -19.22 -46.50 1.24
C GLN A 115 -17.94 -45.89 1.87
N THR A 116 -18.03 -45.75 3.20
CA THR A 116 -17.05 -45.25 4.21
C THR A 116 -16.29 -46.44 4.88
N ARG A 117 -15.48 -46.40 5.95
CA ARG A 117 -15.29 -45.51 7.14
C ARG A 117 -13.88 -45.74 7.75
N ALA A 118 -13.57 -45.35 9.01
CA ALA A 118 -12.21 -45.37 9.58
C ALA A 118 -12.09 -45.77 11.09
N ARG A 119 -10.87 -46.10 11.54
CA ARG A 119 -10.37 -46.31 12.96
C ARG A 119 -10.89 -47.59 13.67
N PRO A 120 -10.37 -48.05 14.84
CA PRO A 120 -9.42 -47.42 15.82
C PRO A 120 -8.17 -48.28 16.18
N ALA A 121 -7.72 -48.31 17.45
CA ALA A 121 -6.36 -48.71 17.91
C ALA A 121 -6.34 -49.47 19.27
N SER A 122 -5.17 -50.00 19.68
CA SER A 122 -4.88 -50.56 21.03
C SER A 122 -3.37 -50.62 21.38
N SER A 123 -3.00 -51.02 22.62
CA SER A 123 -1.64 -51.09 23.24
C SER A 123 -1.69 -52.05 24.48
N PRO A 124 -0.69 -52.24 25.40
CA PRO A 124 0.71 -51.75 25.54
C PRO A 124 1.72 -52.88 25.99
N THR A 125 2.71 -52.59 26.88
CA THR A 125 3.64 -53.49 27.66
C THR A 125 4.89 -54.10 26.93
N ASN A 126 6.06 -54.42 27.56
CA ASN A 126 6.71 -54.04 28.85
C ASN A 126 8.23 -54.36 28.92
N THR A 127 9.03 -53.59 29.69
CA THR A 127 10.38 -53.90 30.28
C THR A 127 11.55 -54.28 29.31
N THR A 128 12.87 -54.29 29.65
CA THR A 128 13.63 -54.50 30.92
C THR A 128 14.98 -53.72 30.94
N GLN A 129 15.64 -53.58 32.11
CA GLN A 129 16.97 -52.95 32.31
C GLN A 129 18.15 -53.96 32.27
N LEU A 130 19.42 -53.49 32.13
CA LEU A 130 20.56 -53.92 33.00
C LEU A 130 21.88 -53.11 32.88
N ALA A 131 22.56 -52.91 34.04
CA ALA A 131 24.01 -52.86 34.29
C ALA A 131 24.96 -51.81 33.61
N SER A 132 26.20 -51.72 34.12
CA SER A 132 27.20 -50.65 33.83
C SER A 132 28.64 -51.08 34.27
N ALA A 133 29.77 -50.34 34.14
CA ALA A 133 30.00 -48.96 33.67
C ALA A 133 31.33 -48.67 32.91
N PRO A 134 32.57 -48.76 33.47
CA PRO A 134 33.52 -47.65 33.24
C PRO A 134 34.95 -47.99 32.77
N VAL A 135 35.47 -47.20 31.80
CA VAL A 135 36.91 -46.86 31.69
C VAL A 135 37.09 -45.38 31.29
N HIS A 136 37.87 -44.63 32.06
CA HIS A 136 38.00 -43.17 31.93
C HIS A 136 39.39 -42.73 31.39
N ALA A 137 39.54 -42.62 30.06
CA ALA A 137 40.78 -42.06 29.45
C ALA A 137 40.56 -41.27 28.15
N LYS A 138 39.97 -41.90 27.12
CA LYS A 138 39.96 -41.39 25.73
C LYS A 138 39.11 -40.11 25.50
N LYS A 139 38.40 -39.59 26.52
CA LYS A 139 37.52 -38.40 26.42
C LYS A 139 38.26 -37.07 26.17
N LYS A 140 39.49 -36.84 26.69
CA LYS A 140 40.15 -35.51 26.60
C LYS A 140 40.57 -35.11 25.16
N LYS A 141 41.24 -35.97 24.38
CA LYS A 141 41.61 -35.66 22.98
C LYS A 141 40.39 -35.57 22.05
N LYS A 142 39.35 -36.43 22.22
CA LYS A 142 38.08 -36.27 21.49
C LYS A 142 37.37 -34.95 21.86
N LYS A 143 37.33 -34.52 23.13
CA LYS A 143 36.76 -33.20 23.50
C LYS A 143 37.47 -32.01 22.85
N LYS A 144 38.81 -32.00 22.70
CA LYS A 144 39.50 -30.91 21.97
C LYS A 144 39.19 -30.90 20.46
N LYS A 145 39.09 -32.05 19.78
CA LYS A 145 38.63 -32.09 18.37
C LYS A 145 37.13 -31.78 18.23
N LYS A 146 36.26 -32.15 19.19
CA LYS A 146 34.83 -31.79 19.18
C LYS A 146 34.62 -30.28 19.38
N LYS A 147 35.24 -29.67 20.40
CA LYS A 147 35.18 -28.20 20.61
C LYS A 147 35.73 -27.38 19.43
N LYS A 148 36.64 -27.91 18.61
CA LYS A 148 37.11 -27.26 17.36
C LYS A 148 36.25 -27.57 16.13
N LYS A 149 35.26 -28.46 16.22
CA LYS A 149 34.20 -28.69 15.21
C LYS A 149 32.88 -28.00 15.57
N GLU A 150 32.56 -27.92 16.86
CA GLU A 150 31.37 -27.21 17.42
C GLU A 150 31.44 -25.68 17.26
N LYS A 151 32.56 -25.12 16.76
CA LYS A 151 32.70 -23.70 16.43
C LYS A 151 32.42 -23.36 14.96
N LYS A 152 31.61 -24.18 14.26
CA LYS A 152 31.09 -23.89 12.91
C LYS A 152 29.56 -23.72 12.96
N MET A 153 29.09 -22.58 12.45
CA MET A 153 27.69 -22.27 12.11
C MET A 153 26.68 -22.39 13.27
N ALA A 154 26.85 -21.58 14.30
CA ALA A 154 25.86 -21.35 15.37
C ALA A 154 24.66 -20.48 14.91
N ALA A 155 24.12 -20.77 13.71
CA ALA A 155 22.89 -20.15 13.16
C ALA A 155 21.72 -21.15 13.12
N TYR A 156 22.01 -22.44 13.30
CA TYR A 156 21.04 -23.56 13.23
C TYR A 156 21.17 -24.49 14.45
N ALA A 157 21.53 -23.93 15.61
CA ALA A 157 21.44 -24.67 16.86
C ALA A 157 19.97 -24.76 17.30
N GLU A 158 19.64 -25.81 18.05
CA GLU A 158 18.29 -26.02 18.61
C GLU A 158 17.89 -24.88 19.56
N ASN A 159 18.79 -24.54 20.49
CA ASN A 159 18.68 -23.37 21.37
C ASN A 159 19.74 -22.33 20.96
N LEU A 160 19.29 -21.19 20.42
CA LEU A 160 20.13 -20.07 19.99
C LEU A 160 19.96 -18.90 20.97
N PRO A 161 21.04 -18.28 21.49
CA PRO A 161 20.91 -17.06 22.30
C PRO A 161 20.24 -15.87 21.57
N ALA A 162 20.19 -15.91 20.23
CA ALA A 162 19.47 -14.95 19.39
C ALA A 162 17.98 -15.32 19.17
N VAL A 163 17.50 -16.38 19.81
CA VAL A 163 16.09 -16.82 19.82
C VAL A 163 15.70 -17.17 21.25
N PRO A 164 15.35 -16.18 22.09
CA PRO A 164 14.80 -16.42 23.41
C PRO A 164 13.39 -17.01 23.34
N ASP A 165 12.94 -17.65 24.42
CA ASP A 165 11.67 -18.40 24.46
C ASP A 165 10.41 -17.56 24.15
N TRP A 166 10.49 -16.22 24.28
CA TRP A 166 9.41 -15.29 23.94
C TRP A 166 9.37 -14.89 22.45
N LEU A 167 10.39 -15.22 21.65
CA LEU A 167 10.49 -14.80 20.25
C LEU A 167 9.69 -15.72 19.33
N ASN A 168 8.53 -15.26 18.85
CA ASN A 168 7.86 -15.91 17.74
C ASN A 168 8.60 -15.58 16.42
N LYS A 169 9.26 -16.60 15.87
CA LYS A 169 9.96 -16.52 14.58
C LYS A 169 9.03 -16.13 13.43
N GLY A 170 7.76 -16.54 13.48
CA GLY A 170 6.75 -16.21 12.47
C GLY A 170 6.38 -14.74 12.49
N ASP A 171 6.00 -14.21 13.67
CA ASP A 171 5.65 -12.79 13.82
C ASP A 171 6.82 -11.88 13.47
N ASN A 172 8.04 -12.19 13.94
CA ASN A 172 9.22 -11.39 13.63
C ASN A 172 9.56 -11.41 12.12
N ALA A 173 9.48 -12.57 11.47
CA ALA A 173 9.73 -12.68 10.03
C ALA A 173 8.65 -11.96 9.20
N TRP A 174 7.38 -12.06 9.60
CA TRP A 174 6.30 -11.32 8.97
C TRP A 174 6.46 -9.82 9.16
N GLN A 175 6.74 -9.34 10.37
CA GLN A 175 6.84 -7.90 10.62
C GLN A 175 8.03 -7.25 9.91
N LEU A 176 9.18 -7.92 9.83
CA LEU A 176 10.33 -7.45 9.04
C LEU A 176 10.02 -7.42 7.53
N THR A 177 9.25 -8.39 7.05
CA THR A 177 8.76 -8.43 5.65
C THR A 177 7.75 -7.30 5.41
N ALA A 178 6.81 -7.10 6.34
CA ALA A 178 5.79 -6.07 6.27
C ALA A 178 6.41 -4.66 6.29
N ALA A 179 7.39 -4.41 7.16
CA ALA A 179 8.18 -3.19 7.16
C ALA A 179 8.87 -2.97 5.79
N THR A 180 9.56 -3.98 5.28
CA THR A 180 10.21 -3.91 3.95
C THR A 180 9.21 -3.62 2.82
N LEU A 181 8.00 -4.15 2.90
CA LEU A 181 6.92 -3.91 1.93
C LEU A 181 6.38 -2.47 2.02
N VAL A 182 6.22 -1.89 3.22
CA VAL A 182 5.89 -0.45 3.38
C VAL A 182 7.05 0.43 2.91
N GLY A 183 8.29 0.04 3.21
CA GLY A 183 9.50 0.69 2.73
C GLY A 183 9.53 0.76 1.21
N ILE A 184 9.18 -0.33 0.51
CA ILE A 184 9.03 -0.36 -0.96
C ILE A 184 8.00 0.66 -1.48
N GLN A 185 6.95 0.97 -0.72
CA GLN A 185 6.00 2.02 -1.11
C GLN A 185 6.61 3.42 -1.08
N SER A 186 7.53 3.71 -0.15
CA SER A 186 8.27 4.98 -0.13
C SER A 186 9.43 4.95 -1.13
N MET A 187 10.32 3.97 -0.95
CA MET A 187 11.59 3.74 -1.62
C MET A 187 11.57 2.35 -2.30
N PRO A 188 11.19 2.24 -3.59
CA PRO A 188 11.17 3.29 -4.61
C PRO A 188 9.78 3.79 -5.04
N GLY A 189 8.67 3.24 -4.52
CA GLY A 189 7.32 3.46 -5.05
C GLY A 189 6.92 4.94 -5.23
N LEU A 190 6.89 5.71 -4.15
CA LEU A 190 6.54 7.13 -4.16
C LEU A 190 7.60 8.00 -4.83
N VAL A 191 8.89 7.65 -4.71
CA VAL A 191 9.98 8.34 -5.45
C VAL A 191 9.76 8.24 -6.96
N VAL A 192 9.49 7.04 -7.48
CA VAL A 192 9.22 6.81 -8.90
C VAL A 192 7.90 7.46 -9.32
N LEU A 193 6.84 7.35 -8.51
CA LEU A 193 5.56 8.00 -8.78
C LEU A 193 5.72 9.52 -8.88
N TYR A 194 6.36 10.16 -7.90
CA TYR A 194 6.49 11.61 -7.81
C TYR A 194 7.47 12.19 -8.83
N GLY A 195 8.58 11.50 -9.10
CA GLY A 195 9.50 11.87 -10.17
C GLY A 195 8.86 11.80 -11.56
N SER A 196 7.85 10.95 -11.77
CA SER A 196 7.25 10.71 -13.09
C SER A 196 5.91 11.42 -13.37
N ILE A 197 5.11 11.69 -12.34
CA ILE A 197 3.78 12.31 -12.44
C ILE A 197 3.84 13.85 -12.63
N VAL A 198 4.97 14.47 -12.28
CA VAL A 198 5.23 15.90 -12.50
C VAL A 198 5.80 16.19 -13.90
N LYS A 199 5.99 17.46 -14.28
CA LYS A 199 6.70 17.84 -15.51
C LYS A 199 8.20 17.46 -15.42
N LYS A 200 8.89 17.24 -16.56
CA LYS A 200 10.34 16.90 -16.60
C LYS A 200 11.16 17.78 -15.65
N LYS A 201 10.94 19.09 -15.73
CA LYS A 201 11.66 20.13 -14.97
C LYS A 201 11.45 20.10 -13.46
N TRP A 202 10.69 19.15 -12.91
CA TRP A 202 10.45 18.96 -11.48
C TRP A 202 10.71 17.54 -10.98
N ALA A 203 11.20 16.65 -11.85
CA ALA A 203 11.33 15.24 -11.55
C ALA A 203 12.42 14.98 -10.50
N VAL A 204 13.57 15.66 -10.59
CA VAL A 204 14.68 15.49 -9.63
C VAL A 204 14.27 16.00 -8.27
N ASN A 205 13.76 17.23 -8.17
CA ASN A 205 13.35 17.82 -6.91
C ASN A 205 12.21 17.03 -6.25
N SER A 206 11.25 16.52 -7.02
CA SER A 206 10.13 15.74 -6.48
C SER A 206 10.56 14.36 -5.96
N ALA A 207 11.49 13.70 -6.66
CA ALA A 207 12.12 12.47 -6.19
C ALA A 207 13.00 12.71 -4.95
N PHE A 208 13.78 13.80 -4.94
CA PHE A 208 14.67 14.16 -3.84
C PHE A 208 13.91 14.59 -2.58
N MET A 209 12.78 15.30 -2.71
CA MET A 209 11.90 15.61 -1.57
C MET A 209 11.43 14.34 -0.85
N ALA A 210 11.08 13.29 -1.59
CA ALA A 210 10.68 12.00 -1.04
C ALA A 210 11.86 11.24 -0.39
N LEU A 211 13.01 11.17 -1.08
CA LEU A 211 14.23 10.54 -0.56
C LEU A 211 14.73 11.22 0.73
N TYR A 212 14.79 12.55 0.75
CA TYR A 212 15.15 13.33 1.93
C TYR A 212 14.16 13.08 3.08
N ALA A 213 12.86 13.09 2.78
CA ALA A 213 11.82 12.86 3.79
C ALA A 213 11.98 11.50 4.47
N TYR A 214 12.26 10.45 3.70
CA TYR A 214 12.52 9.11 4.20
C TYR A 214 13.78 9.04 5.07
N ALA A 215 14.91 9.57 4.60
CA ALA A 215 16.18 9.55 5.35
C ALA A 215 16.14 10.43 6.62
N SER A 216 15.55 11.63 6.54
CA SER A 216 15.38 12.52 7.69
C SER A 216 14.38 11.96 8.70
N ALA A 217 13.33 11.26 8.25
CA ALA A 217 12.41 10.60 9.15
C ALA A 217 13.12 9.55 10.00
N LEU A 218 13.96 8.70 9.40
CA LEU A 218 14.67 7.63 10.13
C LEU A 218 15.51 8.18 11.29
N LEU A 219 16.31 9.21 11.05
CA LEU A 219 17.18 9.80 12.08
C LEU A 219 16.37 10.44 13.21
N VAL A 220 15.34 11.23 12.90
CA VAL A 220 14.45 11.82 13.92
C VAL A 220 13.70 10.74 14.69
N TRP A 221 13.27 9.67 14.02
CA TRP A 221 12.51 8.57 14.59
C TRP A 221 13.29 7.82 15.67
N VAL A 222 14.53 7.41 15.38
CA VAL A 222 15.36 6.67 16.34
C VAL A 222 15.96 7.55 17.44
N LEU A 223 16.08 8.87 17.21
CA LEU A 223 16.58 9.81 18.23
C LEU A 223 15.49 10.27 19.21
N VAL A 224 14.25 10.52 18.74
CA VAL A 224 13.14 11.00 19.58
C VAL A 224 11.77 10.47 19.17
N GLY A 225 11.48 10.38 17.86
CA GLY A 225 10.11 10.27 17.33
C GLY A 225 9.39 8.99 17.75
N PHE A 226 10.08 7.85 17.75
CA PHE A 226 9.47 6.57 18.14
C PHE A 226 8.93 6.61 19.58
N ARG A 227 9.71 7.13 20.54
CA ARG A 227 9.29 7.22 21.94
C ARG A 227 8.16 8.23 22.16
N MET A 228 8.11 9.29 21.35
CA MET A 228 6.99 10.26 21.34
C MET A 228 5.69 9.65 20.79
N ALA A 229 5.78 8.65 19.91
CA ALA A 229 4.63 7.99 19.30
C ALA A 229 4.16 6.72 20.03
N PHE A 230 5.05 5.91 20.59
CA PHE A 230 4.75 4.58 21.16
C PHE A 230 5.34 4.33 22.57
N GLY A 231 6.08 5.30 23.12
CA GLY A 231 6.68 5.21 24.44
C GLY A 231 5.71 5.55 25.58
N GLU A 232 6.25 6.13 26.65
CA GLU A 232 5.45 6.51 27.83
C GLU A 232 4.63 7.78 27.57
N ARG A 233 3.45 7.88 28.19
CA ARG A 233 2.59 9.07 28.13
C ARG A 233 3.27 10.30 28.76
N LEU A 234 3.31 11.42 28.03
CA LEU A 234 3.65 12.76 28.55
C LEU A 234 2.37 13.57 28.79
N LEU A 235 1.51 13.64 27.77
CA LEU A 235 0.19 14.27 27.77
C LEU A 235 -0.86 13.24 27.32
N PRO A 236 -2.18 13.46 27.55
CA PRO A 236 -3.22 12.55 27.07
C PRO A 236 -3.17 12.25 25.56
N PHE A 237 -2.54 13.12 24.77
CA PHE A 237 -2.41 13.03 23.31
C PHE A 237 -0.96 12.89 22.81
N TRP A 238 0.05 12.79 23.69
CA TRP A 238 1.46 12.76 23.26
C TRP A 238 2.39 11.99 24.20
N GLY A 239 3.37 11.28 23.65
CA GLY A 239 4.38 10.54 24.41
C GLY A 239 5.61 11.37 24.79
N LYS A 240 6.44 10.81 25.69
CA LYS A 240 7.72 11.39 26.12
C LYS A 240 8.79 11.18 25.04
N ALA A 241 9.56 12.22 24.72
CA ALA A 241 10.74 12.09 23.87
C ALA A 241 11.82 11.19 24.51
N GLY A 242 12.53 10.43 23.69
CA GLY A 242 13.62 9.56 24.13
C GLY A 242 14.24 8.75 22.98
N VAL A 243 15.45 8.23 23.23
CA VAL A 243 16.29 7.59 22.21
C VAL A 243 16.00 6.08 22.10
N ALA A 244 15.78 5.60 20.87
CA ALA A 244 15.55 4.20 20.52
C ALA A 244 16.78 3.58 19.79
N LEU A 245 17.99 3.81 20.31
CA LEU A 245 19.26 3.33 19.73
C LEU A 245 20.07 2.39 20.63
N SER A 246 19.77 2.31 21.93
CA SER A 246 20.56 1.47 22.84
C SER A 246 20.30 0.00 22.57
N GLN A 247 21.35 -0.83 22.52
CA GLN A 247 21.20 -2.24 22.18
C GLN A 247 20.34 -3.00 23.19
N GLY A 248 20.41 -2.67 24.49
CA GLY A 248 19.52 -3.25 25.51
C GLY A 248 18.05 -2.98 25.24
N TYR A 249 17.69 -1.75 24.87
CA TYR A 249 16.33 -1.39 24.45
C TYR A 249 15.88 -2.16 23.20
N LEU A 250 16.77 -2.30 22.22
CA LEU A 250 16.44 -2.85 20.90
C LEU A 250 16.34 -4.38 20.83
N VAL A 251 17.04 -5.12 21.69
CA VAL A 251 16.97 -6.60 21.72
C VAL A 251 15.90 -7.16 22.66
N ASP A 252 15.39 -6.34 23.59
CA ASP A 252 14.26 -6.70 24.44
C ASP A 252 12.97 -6.89 23.63
N ARG A 253 12.00 -7.62 24.21
CA ARG A 253 10.68 -7.80 23.61
C ARG A 253 9.97 -6.46 23.44
N ALA A 254 9.32 -6.28 22.29
CA ALA A 254 8.64 -5.03 21.92
C ALA A 254 7.51 -4.65 22.89
N ARG A 255 7.33 -3.35 23.18
CA ARG A 255 6.36 -2.84 24.19
C ARG A 255 5.73 -1.49 23.85
N LEU A 256 4.42 -1.47 23.60
CA LEU A 256 3.64 -0.22 23.48
C LEU A 256 3.17 0.24 24.88
N SER A 257 4.08 0.87 25.63
CA SER A 257 3.98 0.96 27.09
C SER A 257 2.73 1.66 27.67
N ALA A 258 2.03 2.49 26.90
CA ALA A 258 0.81 3.18 27.35
C ALA A 258 -0.51 2.54 26.87
N THR A 259 -0.51 1.42 26.12
CA THR A 259 -1.77 0.81 25.62
C THR A 259 -2.56 0.00 26.65
N ALA A 260 -2.02 -0.23 27.86
CA ALA A 260 -2.71 -0.93 28.94
C ALA A 260 -4.08 -0.29 29.25
N HIS A 261 -5.12 -1.10 29.42
CA HIS A 261 -6.50 -0.63 29.48
C HIS A 261 -7.35 -1.41 30.50
N GLY A 262 -7.64 -0.77 31.63
CA GLY A 262 -8.21 -1.44 32.80
C GLY A 262 -7.24 -2.51 33.31
N ASP A 263 -7.77 -3.70 33.58
CA ASP A 263 -6.96 -4.87 33.96
C ASP A 263 -6.24 -5.53 32.76
N THR A 264 -6.44 -5.03 31.53
CA THR A 264 -5.77 -5.55 30.33
C THR A 264 -4.35 -5.00 30.23
N PRO A 265 -3.30 -5.85 30.17
CA PRO A 265 -1.92 -5.40 30.09
C PRO A 265 -1.61 -4.67 28.78
N GLN A 266 -0.47 -3.98 28.75
CA GLN A 266 0.07 -3.33 27.56
C GLN A 266 0.30 -4.31 26.41
N THR A 267 0.27 -3.80 25.18
CA THR A 267 0.55 -4.59 23.97
C THR A 267 2.05 -4.93 23.92
N GLU A 268 2.36 -6.21 24.03
CA GLU A 268 3.72 -6.75 23.86
C GLU A 268 3.77 -7.73 22.67
N PRO A 269 4.18 -7.29 21.45
CA PRO A 269 4.40 -8.22 20.34
C PRO A 269 5.44 -9.30 20.67
N PHE A 270 5.40 -10.44 20.00
CA PHE A 270 6.34 -11.56 20.24
C PHE A 270 7.63 -11.45 19.40
N TYR A 271 8.15 -10.23 19.25
CA TYR A 271 9.38 -9.90 18.51
C TYR A 271 10.18 -8.77 19.19
N PRO A 272 11.44 -8.51 18.80
CA PRO A 272 12.26 -7.49 19.46
C PRO A 272 11.76 -6.09 19.17
N GLU A 273 11.98 -5.17 20.10
CA GLU A 273 11.64 -3.75 19.98
C GLU A 273 12.23 -3.10 18.72
N ALA A 274 13.43 -3.53 18.26
CA ALA A 274 14.00 -3.11 16.99
C ALA A 274 13.06 -3.33 15.78
N THR A 275 12.31 -4.43 15.77
CA THR A 275 11.36 -4.76 14.71
C THR A 275 10.13 -3.83 14.75
N LEU A 276 9.68 -3.42 15.95
CA LEU A 276 8.63 -2.43 16.11
C LEU A 276 9.08 -1.03 15.67
N VAL A 277 10.30 -0.63 16.08
CA VAL A 277 10.92 0.65 15.71
C VAL A 277 11.04 0.79 14.20
N MET A 278 11.51 -0.26 13.51
CA MET A 278 11.60 -0.28 12.04
C MET A 278 10.23 -0.28 11.36
N PHE A 279 9.27 -1.11 11.78
CA PHE A 279 7.94 -1.13 11.15
C PHE A 279 7.23 0.23 11.25
N GLN A 280 7.26 0.85 12.43
CA GLN A 280 6.61 2.15 12.63
C GLN A 280 7.38 3.33 12.03
N PHE A 281 8.69 3.18 11.79
CA PHE A 281 9.46 4.14 10.99
C PHE A 281 8.88 4.26 9.57
N GLU A 282 8.52 3.15 8.94
CA GLU A 282 8.03 3.15 7.56
C GLU A 282 6.70 3.91 7.43
N PHE A 283 5.82 3.78 8.45
CA PHE A 283 4.60 4.61 8.58
C PHE A 283 4.90 6.09 8.81
N ALA A 284 5.88 6.42 9.65
CA ALA A 284 6.30 7.82 9.88
C ALA A 284 6.87 8.46 8.60
N ALA A 285 7.70 7.72 7.87
CA ALA A 285 8.33 8.15 6.64
C ALA A 285 7.32 8.31 5.50
N ILE A 286 6.48 7.30 5.24
CA ILE A 286 5.50 7.37 4.15
C ILE A 286 4.49 8.51 4.35
N THR A 287 4.12 8.84 5.60
CA THR A 287 3.22 9.97 5.90
C THR A 287 3.82 11.31 5.45
N LEU A 288 5.11 11.53 5.71
CA LEU A 288 5.84 12.71 5.26
C LEU A 288 5.96 12.76 3.73
N VAL A 289 6.20 11.62 3.08
CA VAL A 289 6.24 11.57 1.61
C VAL A 289 4.86 11.87 1.02
N LEU A 290 3.78 11.27 1.54
CA LEU A 290 2.41 11.54 1.07
C LEU A 290 2.04 13.04 1.16
N LEU A 291 2.46 13.72 2.23
CA LEU A 291 2.30 15.17 2.41
C LEU A 291 3.05 15.96 1.32
N ALA A 292 4.26 15.51 0.94
CA ALA A 292 5.06 16.13 -0.12
C ALA A 292 4.29 16.21 -1.46
N GLY A 293 3.41 15.23 -1.73
CA GLY A 293 2.56 15.19 -2.93
C GLY A 293 1.71 16.46 -3.16
N SER A 294 1.30 17.17 -2.10
CA SER A 294 0.59 18.45 -2.27
C SER A 294 1.50 19.61 -2.68
N VAL A 295 2.80 19.50 -2.43
CA VAL A 295 3.75 20.62 -2.49
C VAL A 295 4.86 20.47 -3.55
N LEU A 296 4.84 19.40 -4.34
CA LEU A 296 5.78 19.16 -5.45
C LEU A 296 5.77 20.30 -6.48
N GLY A 297 6.92 20.50 -7.14
CA GLY A 297 7.08 21.46 -8.25
C GLY A 297 6.93 22.95 -7.89
N ARG A 298 6.96 23.32 -6.60
CA ARG A 298 7.13 24.72 -6.14
C ARG A 298 7.67 24.92 -4.73
N MET A 299 7.66 23.91 -3.86
CA MET A 299 8.29 23.98 -2.53
C MET A 299 9.79 24.26 -2.65
N ASN A 300 10.30 25.22 -1.88
CA ASN A 300 11.74 25.41 -1.70
C ASN A 300 12.31 24.21 -0.95
N ILE A 301 13.29 23.51 -1.52
CA ILE A 301 13.88 22.30 -0.90
C ILE A 301 14.46 22.58 0.49
N LYS A 302 15.03 23.77 0.74
CA LYS A 302 15.57 24.12 2.07
C LYS A 302 14.46 24.27 3.11
N ALA A 303 13.30 24.81 2.71
CA ALA A 303 12.12 24.89 3.55
C ALA A 303 11.49 23.50 3.78
N TRP A 304 11.51 22.62 2.78
CA TRP A 304 11.13 21.20 2.94
C TRP A 304 12.03 20.49 3.96
N MET A 305 13.35 20.67 3.85
CA MET A 305 14.33 20.06 4.75
C MET A 305 14.14 20.49 6.22
N ALA A 306 13.72 21.73 6.47
CA ALA A 306 13.35 22.17 7.81
C ALA A 306 11.95 21.67 8.25
N PHE A 307 10.99 21.59 7.32
CA PHE A 307 9.62 21.18 7.59
C PHE A 307 9.51 19.71 8.01
N THR A 308 10.16 18.79 7.27
CA THR A 308 10.11 17.34 7.50
C THR A 308 10.36 16.93 8.96
N PRO A 309 11.50 17.25 9.60
CA PRO A 309 11.78 16.84 10.98
C PRO A 309 10.81 17.48 11.99
N LEU A 310 10.45 18.76 11.79
CA LEU A 310 9.53 19.49 12.68
C LEU A 310 8.11 18.90 12.64
N TRP A 311 7.59 18.59 11.45
CA TRP A 311 6.24 18.06 11.28
C TRP A 311 6.11 16.63 11.80
N LEU A 312 7.15 15.80 11.61
CA LEU A 312 7.23 14.48 12.23
C LEU A 312 7.15 14.58 13.76
N MET A 313 7.98 15.40 14.39
CA MET A 313 7.97 15.56 15.84
C MET A 313 6.64 16.14 16.37
N LEU A 314 6.11 17.19 15.75
CA LEU A 314 5.02 17.99 16.34
C LEU A 314 3.61 17.60 15.86
N SER A 315 3.45 16.96 14.69
CA SER A 315 2.15 16.53 14.17
C SER A 315 2.02 15.00 14.15
N TYR A 316 2.94 14.30 13.47
CA TYR A 316 2.80 12.85 13.28
C TYR A 316 2.81 12.07 14.60
N THR A 317 3.78 12.31 15.49
CA THR A 317 3.85 11.57 16.76
C THR A 317 2.67 11.85 17.69
N VAL A 318 2.03 13.02 17.60
CA VAL A 318 0.78 13.33 18.31
C VAL A 318 -0.38 12.49 17.78
N GLY A 319 -0.53 12.39 16.45
CA GLY A 319 -1.52 11.52 15.81
C GLY A 319 -1.33 10.05 16.17
N ALA A 320 -0.10 9.54 15.98
CA ALA A 320 0.27 8.16 16.27
C ALA A 320 0.10 7.81 17.76
N PHE A 321 0.54 8.67 18.68
CA PHE A 321 0.32 8.43 20.11
C PHE A 321 -1.17 8.45 20.46
N SER A 322 -1.91 9.45 19.97
CA SER A 322 -3.34 9.61 20.26
C SER A 322 -4.18 8.40 19.86
N LEU A 323 -3.91 7.79 18.70
CA LEU A 323 -4.72 6.73 18.08
C LEU A 323 -4.16 5.32 18.23
N TRP A 324 -2.84 5.14 18.42
CA TRP A 324 -2.20 3.83 18.51
C TRP A 324 -1.34 3.64 19.76
N GLY A 325 -0.56 4.65 20.14
CA GLY A 325 0.45 4.57 21.21
C GLY A 325 -0.08 4.53 22.64
N GLY A 326 -1.40 4.42 22.86
CA GLY A 326 -2.01 4.50 24.20
C GLY A 326 -2.46 5.90 24.62
N GLY A 327 -2.74 6.78 23.65
CA GLY A 327 -3.36 8.08 23.89
C GLY A 327 -4.88 8.04 24.05
N PHE A 328 -5.47 9.22 24.18
CA PHE A 328 -6.88 9.37 24.56
C PHE A 328 -7.86 8.84 23.51
N LEU A 329 -7.58 8.94 22.19
CA LEU A 329 -8.48 8.42 21.15
C LEU A 329 -8.45 6.90 21.11
N TYR A 330 -7.28 6.28 21.31
CA TYR A 330 -7.12 4.83 21.47
C TYR A 330 -7.99 4.32 22.64
N HIS A 331 -7.80 4.85 23.86
CA HIS A 331 -8.56 4.40 25.03
C HIS A 331 -10.06 4.78 24.97
N TRP A 332 -10.43 5.88 24.31
CA TRP A 332 -11.84 6.22 24.07
C TRP A 332 -12.47 5.29 23.02
N GLY A 333 -11.65 4.63 22.21
CA GLY A 333 -12.04 3.63 21.23
C GLY A 333 -12.46 4.21 19.89
N VAL A 334 -11.69 5.16 19.36
CA VAL A 334 -11.68 5.46 17.93
C VAL A 334 -10.97 4.30 17.22
N ILE A 335 -11.55 3.81 16.13
CA ILE A 335 -10.99 2.70 15.34
C ILE A 335 -10.19 3.29 14.19
N ASP A 336 -8.88 3.07 14.18
CA ASP A 336 -7.99 3.27 13.02
C ASP A 336 -6.96 2.14 12.96
N TYR A 337 -7.29 1.08 12.21
CA TYR A 337 -6.51 -0.16 12.13
C TYR A 337 -5.06 0.03 11.66
N SER A 338 -4.86 0.72 10.53
CA SER A 338 -3.52 0.88 9.92
C SER A 338 -3.20 2.29 9.40
N GLY A 339 -4.06 3.30 9.61
CA GLY A 339 -3.68 4.71 9.38
C GLY A 339 -4.61 5.54 8.51
N GLY A 340 -5.90 5.22 8.42
CA GLY A 340 -6.88 6.08 7.78
C GLY A 340 -6.89 7.50 8.37
N TYR A 341 -6.65 7.63 9.68
CA TYR A 341 -6.52 8.92 10.35
C TYR A 341 -5.06 9.31 10.61
N VAL A 342 -4.23 8.43 11.20
CA VAL A 342 -2.83 8.76 11.56
C VAL A 342 -1.97 9.10 10.33
N ILE A 343 -2.18 8.39 9.22
CA ILE A 343 -1.40 8.56 7.99
C ILE A 343 -2.20 9.41 7.01
N HIS A 344 -3.32 8.93 6.49
CA HIS A 344 -3.96 9.51 5.30
C HIS A 344 -4.73 10.80 5.56
N LEU A 345 -5.58 10.86 6.60
CA LEU A 345 -6.22 12.13 6.99
C LEU A 345 -5.18 13.16 7.42
N SER A 346 -4.19 12.75 8.20
CA SER A 346 -3.10 13.61 8.68
C SER A 346 -2.29 14.22 7.52
N SER A 347 -1.76 13.39 6.61
CA SER A 347 -0.95 13.85 5.46
C SER A 347 -1.77 14.65 4.45
N GLY A 348 -3.02 14.28 4.19
CA GLY A 348 -3.88 15.00 3.24
C GLY A 348 -4.30 16.38 3.74
N VAL A 349 -4.65 16.51 5.04
CA VAL A 349 -4.99 17.81 5.64
C VAL A 349 -3.77 18.70 5.78
N ALA A 350 -2.63 18.14 6.21
CA ALA A 350 -1.38 18.87 6.31
C ALA A 350 -0.84 19.27 4.92
N GLY A 351 -0.93 18.40 3.92
CA GLY A 351 -0.54 18.69 2.53
C GLY A 351 -1.36 19.84 1.94
N PHE A 352 -2.68 19.81 2.12
CA PHE A 352 -3.57 20.90 1.68
C PHE A 352 -3.29 22.21 2.44
N THR A 353 -3.05 22.14 3.75
CA THR A 353 -2.64 23.30 4.57
C THR A 353 -1.29 23.86 4.11
N ALA A 354 -0.33 23.00 3.78
CA ALA A 354 0.96 23.40 3.25
C ALA A 354 0.85 24.01 1.85
N ALA A 355 -0.05 23.50 0.99
CA ALA A 355 -0.33 24.08 -0.31
C ALA A 355 -0.94 25.50 -0.20
N TYR A 356 -1.73 25.78 0.84
CA TYR A 356 -2.20 27.14 1.13
C TYR A 356 -1.05 28.09 1.49
N TRP A 357 -0.20 27.73 2.46
CA TRP A 357 0.89 28.60 2.95
C TRP A 357 2.06 28.77 1.97
N VAL A 358 2.39 27.72 1.20
CA VAL A 358 3.43 27.79 0.17
C VAL A 358 2.92 28.57 -1.05
N GLY A 359 1.62 28.48 -1.35
CA GLY A 359 1.02 29.14 -2.50
C GLY A 359 1.25 28.40 -3.84
N PRO A 360 0.67 28.91 -4.93
CA PRO A 360 0.48 28.15 -6.17
C PRO A 360 1.69 28.10 -7.09
N ARG A 361 1.81 27.01 -7.85
CA ARG A 361 2.62 26.89 -9.07
C ARG A 361 2.23 27.96 -10.10
N LEU A 362 3.14 28.24 -11.03
CA LEU A 362 2.88 29.11 -12.19
C LEU A 362 1.59 28.70 -12.90
N LYS A 363 0.79 29.67 -13.36
CA LYS A 363 -0.49 29.38 -14.03
C LYS A 363 -0.30 28.47 -15.26
N SER A 364 0.73 28.74 -16.06
CA SER A 364 1.15 27.90 -17.20
C SER A 364 1.52 26.45 -16.85
N ASP A 365 1.93 26.19 -15.60
CA ASP A 365 2.22 24.84 -15.11
C ASP A 365 0.98 24.11 -14.58
N ARG A 366 -0.03 24.85 -14.09
CA ARG A 366 -1.32 24.31 -13.65
C ARG A 366 -2.27 24.05 -14.82
N ASP A 367 -2.39 25.01 -15.74
CA ASP A 367 -3.24 24.93 -16.94
C ASP A 367 -2.80 23.81 -17.91
N ARG A 368 -1.56 23.30 -17.79
CA ARG A 368 -0.99 22.20 -18.58
C ARG A 368 -0.15 21.25 -17.73
N PHE A 369 -0.74 20.64 -16.71
CA PHE A 369 -0.05 19.67 -15.83
C PHE A 369 -0.07 18.24 -16.40
N SER A 370 0.83 17.97 -17.36
CA SER A 370 1.06 16.62 -17.91
C SER A 370 2.21 15.91 -17.19
N PRO A 371 2.06 14.62 -16.80
CA PRO A 371 3.16 13.76 -16.39
C PRO A 371 4.28 13.68 -17.43
N ASN A 372 5.53 13.52 -16.97
CA ASN A 372 6.66 13.25 -17.87
C ASN A 372 6.75 11.78 -18.31
N ASN A 373 6.30 10.84 -17.47
CA ASN A 373 6.34 9.42 -17.81
C ASN A 373 5.20 8.62 -17.15
N ILE A 374 4.12 8.40 -17.89
CA ILE A 374 2.94 7.67 -17.41
C ILE A 374 3.27 6.19 -17.09
N LEU A 375 4.25 5.57 -17.76
CA LEU A 375 4.62 4.17 -17.49
C LEU A 375 5.34 4.02 -16.14
N LEU A 376 6.25 4.94 -15.81
CA LEU A 376 6.87 4.99 -14.48
C LEU A 376 5.83 5.36 -13.40
N MET A 377 4.86 6.22 -13.70
CA MET A 377 3.76 6.53 -12.78
C MET A 377 2.94 5.27 -12.44
N ILE A 378 2.64 4.41 -13.43
CA ILE A 378 1.99 3.10 -13.19
C ILE A 378 2.91 2.18 -12.37
N ALA A 379 4.21 2.12 -12.68
CA ALA A 379 5.16 1.27 -11.95
C ALA A 379 5.26 1.66 -10.47
N GLY A 380 5.37 2.97 -10.17
CA GLY A 380 5.29 3.51 -8.81
C GLY A 380 3.96 3.14 -8.15
N GLY A 381 2.83 3.34 -8.84
CA GLY A 381 1.51 2.95 -8.36
C GLY A 381 1.38 1.46 -8.01
N GLY A 382 1.92 0.57 -8.84
CA GLY A 382 1.95 -0.88 -8.61
C GLY A 382 2.81 -1.28 -7.41
N LEU A 383 3.95 -0.61 -7.20
CA LEU A 383 4.76 -0.77 -5.98
C LEU A 383 3.99 -0.30 -4.73
N LEU A 384 3.21 0.79 -4.83
CA LEU A 384 2.33 1.20 -3.75
C LEU A 384 1.26 0.14 -3.47
N TRP A 385 0.56 -0.41 -4.48
CA TRP A 385 -0.44 -1.47 -4.25
C TRP A 385 0.20 -2.70 -3.57
N MET A 386 1.28 -3.25 -4.14
CA MET A 386 1.87 -4.49 -3.64
C MET A 386 2.52 -4.33 -2.26
N GLY A 387 3.20 -3.20 -2.00
CA GLY A 387 3.76 -2.91 -0.68
C GLY A 387 2.69 -2.75 0.41
N TRP A 388 1.46 -2.39 0.02
CA TRP A 388 0.36 -2.18 0.96
C TRP A 388 -0.16 -3.46 1.64
N ALA A 389 0.21 -4.64 1.11
CA ALA A 389 0.04 -5.89 1.83
C ALA A 389 0.84 -5.92 3.15
N GLY A 390 2.01 -5.29 3.21
CA GLY A 390 2.77 -5.09 4.44
C GLY A 390 2.16 -4.01 5.35
N PHE A 391 1.64 -2.93 4.75
CA PHE A 391 1.01 -1.83 5.48
C PHE A 391 -0.20 -2.29 6.29
N ASN A 392 -1.16 -2.95 5.64
CA ASN A 392 -2.36 -3.44 6.33
C ASN A 392 -2.15 -4.78 7.03
N GLY A 393 -1.42 -5.71 6.41
CA GLY A 393 -1.17 -7.03 7.00
C GLY A 393 -0.16 -7.01 8.16
N GLY A 394 0.69 -5.98 8.27
CA GLY A 394 1.61 -5.80 9.40
C GLY A 394 1.00 -5.06 10.59
N ALA A 395 -0.14 -4.39 10.43
CA ALA A 395 -0.75 -3.58 11.49
C ALA A 395 -1.11 -4.35 12.78
N PRO A 396 -1.51 -5.65 12.74
CA PRO A 396 -1.79 -6.44 13.95
C PRO A 396 -0.58 -6.86 14.79
N TYR A 397 0.62 -6.44 14.40
CA TYR A 397 1.88 -6.79 15.09
C TYR A 397 2.16 -8.31 15.19
N ALA A 398 1.50 -9.14 14.36
CA ALA A 398 1.59 -10.60 14.36
C ALA A 398 1.15 -11.22 13.03
N ALA A 399 1.62 -12.44 12.75
CA ALA A 399 1.22 -13.25 11.58
C ALA A 399 -0.10 -13.99 11.86
N ASN A 400 -1.20 -13.24 12.00
CA ASN A 400 -2.46 -13.72 12.58
C ASN A 400 -3.65 -13.76 11.59
N ILE A 401 -4.86 -13.98 12.13
CA ILE A 401 -6.12 -14.07 11.36
C ILE A 401 -6.52 -12.71 10.77
N THR A 402 -6.46 -11.62 11.55
CA THR A 402 -6.85 -10.27 11.09
C THR A 402 -5.91 -9.76 10.01
N ALA A 403 -4.60 -10.03 10.11
CA ALA A 403 -3.60 -9.73 9.09
C ALA A 403 -3.94 -10.38 7.73
N SER A 404 -4.34 -11.66 7.75
CA SER A 404 -4.73 -12.40 6.54
C SER A 404 -5.98 -11.80 5.88
N ILE A 405 -6.98 -11.42 6.69
CA ILE A 405 -8.20 -10.73 6.23
C ILE A 405 -7.86 -9.34 5.68
N ALA A 406 -6.95 -8.61 6.34
CA ALA A 406 -6.54 -7.28 5.92
C ALA A 406 -5.87 -7.27 4.56
N VAL A 407 -4.99 -8.23 4.26
CA VAL A 407 -4.35 -8.36 2.93
C VAL A 407 -5.37 -8.71 1.84
N LEU A 408 -6.41 -9.50 2.14
CA LEU A 408 -7.48 -9.78 1.18
C LEU A 408 -8.35 -8.54 0.93
N ASN A 409 -8.86 -7.92 2.00
CA ASN A 409 -9.73 -6.74 1.93
C ASN A 409 -9.03 -5.54 1.25
N THR A 410 -7.72 -5.39 1.49
CA THR A 410 -6.81 -4.47 0.77
C THR A 410 -6.95 -4.59 -0.74
N ASN A 411 -6.73 -5.80 -1.27
CA ASN A 411 -6.70 -6.02 -2.71
C ASN A 411 -8.09 -5.90 -3.34
N VAL A 412 -9.12 -6.37 -2.63
CA VAL A 412 -10.52 -6.26 -3.07
C VAL A 412 -10.95 -4.80 -3.18
N SER A 413 -10.71 -3.98 -2.15
CA SER A 413 -11.12 -2.57 -2.16
C SER A 413 -10.37 -1.75 -3.21
N ALA A 414 -9.06 -1.98 -3.37
CA ALA A 414 -8.26 -1.34 -4.41
C ALA A 414 -8.74 -1.69 -5.83
N ALA A 415 -9.01 -2.97 -6.11
CA ALA A 415 -9.51 -3.42 -7.39
C ALA A 415 -10.90 -2.85 -7.71
N THR A 416 -11.84 -2.91 -6.76
CA THR A 416 -13.19 -2.36 -6.95
C THR A 416 -13.14 -0.84 -7.16
N SER A 417 -12.33 -0.12 -6.40
CA SER A 417 -12.20 1.35 -6.52
C SER A 417 -11.57 1.80 -7.83
N LEU A 418 -10.51 1.10 -8.31
CA LEU A 418 -9.94 1.30 -9.63
C LEU A 418 -11.00 1.15 -10.73
N LEU A 419 -11.79 0.07 -10.67
CA LEU A 419 -12.84 -0.21 -11.63
C LEU A 419 -13.96 0.85 -11.57
N THR A 420 -14.47 1.18 -10.38
CA THR A 420 -15.50 2.22 -10.20
C THR A 420 -15.03 3.58 -10.73
N TRP A 421 -13.80 4.00 -10.40
CA TRP A 421 -13.23 5.25 -10.92
C TRP A 421 -13.11 5.22 -12.45
N THR A 422 -12.62 4.12 -13.02
CA THR A 422 -12.46 3.96 -14.47
C THR A 422 -13.81 3.98 -15.20
N CYS A 423 -14.85 3.36 -14.61
CA CYS A 423 -16.21 3.44 -15.12
C CYS A 423 -16.76 4.87 -15.07
N LEU A 424 -16.51 5.63 -14.00
CA LEU A 424 -16.94 7.04 -13.90
C LEU A 424 -16.21 7.94 -14.92
N ASP A 425 -14.91 7.74 -15.14
CA ASP A 425 -14.17 8.45 -16.19
C ASP A 425 -14.71 8.12 -17.60
N VAL A 426 -15.10 6.87 -17.87
CA VAL A 426 -15.78 6.51 -19.13
C VAL A 426 -17.17 7.15 -19.23
N ILE A 427 -17.98 7.11 -18.18
CA ILE A 427 -19.36 7.65 -18.18
C ILE A 427 -19.38 9.18 -18.34
N PHE A 428 -18.48 9.91 -17.68
CA PHE A 428 -18.51 11.39 -17.68
C PHE A 428 -17.52 12.04 -18.65
N PHE A 429 -16.46 11.34 -19.08
CA PHE A 429 -15.43 11.89 -19.98
C PHE A 429 -15.22 11.04 -21.25
N ASN A 430 -16.07 10.03 -21.49
CA ASN A 430 -16.10 9.16 -22.68
C ASN A 430 -14.83 8.32 -22.95
N LYS A 431 -13.85 8.33 -22.03
CA LYS A 431 -12.56 7.62 -22.21
C LYS A 431 -12.01 7.15 -20.86
N PRO A 432 -11.44 5.92 -20.77
CA PRO A 432 -10.75 5.48 -19.57
C PRO A 432 -9.46 6.28 -19.36
N SER A 433 -9.22 6.77 -18.15
CA SER A 433 -8.00 7.49 -17.80
C SER A 433 -7.05 6.58 -17.02
N VAL A 434 -5.82 6.40 -17.50
CA VAL A 434 -4.78 5.65 -16.78
C VAL A 434 -4.34 6.39 -15.50
N ILE A 435 -4.30 7.73 -15.53
CA ILE A 435 -4.07 8.55 -14.34
C ILE A 435 -5.24 8.38 -13.37
N GLY A 436 -6.48 8.37 -13.89
CA GLY A 436 -7.68 8.12 -13.09
C GLY A 436 -7.68 6.75 -12.42
N ALA A 437 -7.39 5.68 -13.17
CA ALA A 437 -7.28 4.32 -12.64
C ALA A 437 -6.24 4.20 -11.51
N VAL A 438 -5.08 4.88 -11.62
CA VAL A 438 -4.09 4.94 -10.54
C VAL A 438 -4.63 5.71 -9.33
N GLN A 439 -5.34 6.83 -9.50
CA GLN A 439 -5.96 7.54 -8.36
C GLN A 439 -7.12 6.74 -7.72
N GLY A 440 -7.93 6.04 -8.52
CA GLY A 440 -8.98 5.12 -8.06
C GLY A 440 -8.42 3.95 -7.26
N MET A 441 -7.29 3.38 -7.69
CA MET A 441 -6.52 2.41 -6.92
C MET A 441 -6.05 3.02 -5.59
N MET A 442 -5.38 4.18 -5.59
CA MET A 442 -4.88 4.84 -4.37
C MET A 442 -6.00 5.12 -3.36
N THR A 443 -7.15 5.61 -3.82
CA THR A 443 -8.31 5.86 -2.95
C THR A 443 -8.93 4.59 -2.41
N GLY A 444 -8.99 3.51 -3.21
CA GLY A 444 -9.44 2.18 -2.77
C GLY A 444 -8.53 1.55 -1.72
N LEU A 445 -7.23 1.80 -1.81
CA LEU A 445 -6.30 1.53 -0.73
C LEU A 445 -6.69 2.40 0.48
N VAL A 446 -6.53 3.72 0.42
CA VAL A 446 -6.74 4.67 1.55
C VAL A 446 -8.09 4.52 2.29
N CYS A 447 -9.16 4.13 1.60
CA CYS A 447 -10.49 4.02 2.20
C CYS A 447 -10.67 2.74 3.05
N ILE A 448 -9.99 1.63 2.71
CA ILE A 448 -10.08 0.40 3.51
C ILE A 448 -9.12 0.38 4.71
N THR A 449 -8.12 1.28 4.73
CA THR A 449 -7.06 1.37 5.75
C THR A 449 -7.56 1.26 7.20
N PRO A 450 -8.45 2.14 7.69
CA PRO A 450 -8.80 2.14 9.11
C PRO A 450 -9.63 0.91 9.55
N GLY A 451 -10.10 0.07 8.60
CA GLY A 451 -10.94 -1.10 8.86
C GLY A 451 -10.45 -2.40 8.24
N ALA A 452 -9.21 -2.46 7.70
CA ALA A 452 -8.81 -3.51 6.77
C ALA A 452 -8.96 -4.95 7.34
N GLY A 453 -8.46 -5.22 8.54
CA GLY A 453 -8.64 -6.51 9.23
C GLY A 453 -9.92 -6.63 10.06
N LEU A 454 -10.82 -5.63 9.99
CA LEU A 454 -11.95 -5.43 10.91
C LEU A 454 -13.33 -5.55 10.27
N VAL A 455 -13.40 -5.61 8.93
CA VAL A 455 -14.65 -5.74 8.16
C VAL A 455 -14.67 -7.06 7.37
N HIS A 456 -15.86 -7.52 6.99
CA HIS A 456 -16.00 -8.63 6.04
C HIS A 456 -15.57 -8.23 4.62
N THR A 457 -15.11 -9.18 3.82
CA THR A 457 -14.63 -8.91 2.44
C THR A 457 -15.72 -8.40 1.48
N TRP A 458 -16.99 -8.75 1.70
CA TRP A 458 -18.10 -8.12 0.95
C TRP A 458 -18.24 -6.62 1.26
N ALA A 459 -17.92 -6.21 2.48
CA ALA A 459 -17.91 -4.80 2.87
C ALA A 459 -16.69 -4.06 2.28
N ALA A 460 -15.57 -4.73 2.05
CA ALA A 460 -14.42 -4.17 1.35
C ALA A 460 -14.73 -3.81 -0.12
N VAL A 461 -15.61 -4.57 -0.80
CA VAL A 461 -16.16 -4.20 -2.12
C VAL A 461 -16.94 -2.89 -2.03
N ILE A 462 -17.87 -2.79 -1.07
CA ILE A 462 -18.71 -1.58 -0.88
C ILE A 462 -17.84 -0.36 -0.53
N ILE A 463 -16.84 -0.53 0.34
CA ILE A 463 -15.85 0.50 0.67
C ILE A 463 -15.07 0.92 -0.59
N GLY A 464 -14.73 -0.03 -1.47
CA GLY A 464 -14.10 0.23 -2.76
C GLY A 464 -14.98 1.04 -3.72
N ILE A 465 -16.29 0.74 -3.81
CA ILE A 465 -17.23 1.54 -4.62
C ILE A 465 -17.30 2.98 -4.10
N PHE A 466 -17.41 3.18 -2.78
CA PHE A 466 -17.42 4.53 -2.20
C PHE A 466 -16.08 5.26 -2.37
N ALA A 467 -14.95 4.54 -2.28
CA ALA A 467 -13.62 5.07 -2.53
C ALA A 467 -13.39 5.50 -3.99
N GLY A 468 -13.94 4.75 -4.94
CA GLY A 468 -13.83 5.05 -6.36
C GLY A 468 -14.77 6.17 -6.83
N SER A 469 -15.80 6.51 -6.03
CA SER A 469 -16.85 7.46 -6.41
C SER A 469 -16.84 8.79 -5.65
N ILE A 470 -16.63 8.80 -4.32
CA ILE A 470 -16.69 10.03 -3.52
C ILE A 470 -15.41 10.88 -3.70
N PRO A 471 -14.19 10.34 -3.55
CA PRO A 471 -12.96 11.00 -3.99
C PRO A 471 -12.98 11.45 -5.46
N TRP A 472 -13.50 10.62 -6.38
CA TRP A 472 -13.70 11.01 -7.79
C TRP A 472 -14.60 12.24 -7.91
N PHE A 473 -15.79 12.22 -7.30
CA PHE A 473 -16.74 13.34 -7.34
C PHE A 473 -16.14 14.61 -6.74
N THR A 474 -15.47 14.50 -5.59
CA THR A 474 -14.88 15.67 -4.94
C THR A 474 -13.74 16.27 -5.76
N MET A 475 -12.90 15.47 -6.40
CA MET A 475 -11.78 15.94 -7.23
C MET A 475 -12.24 16.43 -8.61
N MET A 476 -13.12 15.68 -9.30
CA MET A 476 -13.51 15.96 -10.68
C MET A 476 -14.64 16.97 -10.84
N ILE A 477 -15.51 17.11 -9.83
CA ILE A 477 -16.69 17.99 -9.89
C ILE A 477 -16.63 19.06 -8.79
N LEU A 478 -16.56 18.68 -7.51
CA LEU A 478 -16.66 19.66 -6.42
C LEU A 478 -15.49 20.64 -6.38
N HIS A 479 -14.25 20.18 -6.60
CA HIS A 479 -13.06 21.03 -6.64
C HIS A 479 -13.24 22.16 -7.66
N LYS A 480 -13.62 21.81 -8.90
CA LYS A 480 -13.82 22.76 -10.01
C LYS A 480 -14.98 23.74 -9.77
N LYS A 481 -15.99 23.35 -8.98
CA LYS A 481 -17.13 24.21 -8.61
C LYS A 481 -16.88 25.06 -7.36
N SER A 482 -15.88 24.72 -6.53
CA SER A 482 -15.63 25.38 -5.25
C SER A 482 -14.57 26.48 -5.34
N ALA A 483 -15.00 27.73 -5.19
CA ALA A 483 -14.12 28.90 -5.11
C ALA A 483 -13.18 28.91 -3.90
N LEU A 484 -13.36 27.99 -2.93
CA LEU A 484 -12.40 27.75 -1.86
C LEU A 484 -11.31 26.75 -2.29
N LEU A 485 -11.71 25.61 -2.88
CA LEU A 485 -10.76 24.56 -3.29
C LEU A 485 -9.87 25.04 -4.45
N MET A 486 -10.42 25.73 -5.45
CA MET A 486 -9.68 26.30 -6.59
C MET A 486 -8.59 27.32 -6.20
N LYS A 487 -8.56 27.83 -4.96
CA LYS A 487 -7.51 28.74 -4.47
C LYS A 487 -6.25 28.00 -4.01
N ILE A 488 -6.36 26.71 -3.68
CA ILE A 488 -5.28 25.94 -3.04
C ILE A 488 -4.73 24.92 -4.04
N ASP A 489 -3.49 25.13 -4.44
CA ASP A 489 -2.81 24.34 -5.47
C ASP A 489 -2.19 23.06 -4.89
N ASP A 490 -3.04 22.13 -4.49
CA ASP A 490 -2.68 20.78 -4.04
C ASP A 490 -2.19 19.94 -5.24
N THR A 491 -0.86 19.86 -5.39
CA THR A 491 -0.20 19.46 -6.65
C THR A 491 -0.67 18.11 -7.21
N LEU A 492 -0.86 17.08 -6.36
CA LEU A 492 -1.35 15.76 -6.75
C LEU A 492 -2.76 15.45 -6.19
N ALA A 493 -3.51 16.47 -5.77
CA ALA A 493 -4.85 16.34 -5.19
C ALA A 493 -4.93 15.40 -3.96
N VAL A 494 -3.88 15.44 -3.11
CA VAL A 494 -3.70 14.62 -1.90
C VAL A 494 -4.84 14.83 -0.89
N PHE A 495 -5.47 16.02 -0.88
CA PHE A 495 -6.68 16.26 -0.11
C PHE A 495 -7.81 15.30 -0.49
N HIS A 496 -8.01 15.04 -1.78
CA HIS A 496 -9.05 14.15 -2.26
C HIS A 496 -8.67 12.67 -2.11
N THR A 497 -7.42 12.33 -2.44
CA THR A 497 -6.96 10.93 -2.42
C THR A 497 -6.58 10.40 -1.05
N HIS A 498 -6.22 11.28 -0.10
CA HIS A 498 -5.84 10.91 1.27
C HIS A 498 -6.78 11.47 2.36
N ALA A 499 -7.10 12.77 2.36
CA ALA A 499 -7.96 13.32 3.42
C ALA A 499 -9.45 12.92 3.29
N VAL A 500 -10.06 13.11 2.11
CA VAL A 500 -11.46 12.71 1.86
C VAL A 500 -11.61 11.19 1.97
N ALA A 501 -10.73 10.43 1.32
CA ALA A 501 -10.77 8.96 1.37
C ALA A 501 -10.48 8.39 2.78
N GLY A 502 -9.53 8.96 3.54
CA GLY A 502 -9.23 8.51 4.91
C GLY A 502 -10.35 8.83 5.90
N LEU A 503 -10.96 10.03 5.78
CA LEU A 503 -12.17 10.39 6.52
C LEU A 503 -13.32 9.41 6.23
N LEU A 504 -13.61 9.18 4.95
CA LEU A 504 -14.65 8.27 4.46
C LEU A 504 -14.42 6.85 4.98
N GLY A 505 -13.21 6.32 4.85
CA GLY A 505 -12.83 5.01 5.35
C GLY A 505 -13.05 4.86 6.84
N GLY A 506 -12.68 5.88 7.63
CA GLY A 506 -12.87 5.86 9.08
C GLY A 506 -14.34 5.91 9.50
N ILE A 507 -15.19 6.62 8.73
CA ILE A 507 -16.64 6.63 8.92
C ILE A 507 -17.23 5.26 8.55
N LEU A 508 -16.88 4.70 7.39
CA LEU A 508 -17.36 3.39 6.93
C LEU A 508 -16.93 2.28 7.89
N THR A 509 -15.72 2.33 8.44
CA THR A 509 -15.26 1.43 9.53
C THR A 509 -16.12 1.59 10.78
N GLY A 510 -16.45 2.82 11.16
CA GLY A 510 -17.39 3.13 12.25
C GLY A 510 -18.81 2.58 12.05
N LEU A 511 -19.19 2.22 10.82
CA LEU A 511 -20.44 1.53 10.50
C LEU A 511 -20.27 0.00 10.46
N LEU A 512 -19.16 -0.49 9.85
CA LEU A 512 -19.01 -1.86 9.34
C LEU A 512 -18.05 -2.77 10.13
N ALA A 513 -17.29 -2.26 11.11
CA ALA A 513 -16.36 -3.10 11.89
C ALA A 513 -17.10 -4.18 12.70
N THR A 514 -16.72 -5.46 12.57
CA THR A 514 -17.44 -6.57 13.23
C THR A 514 -16.93 -6.80 14.66
N PRO A 515 -17.79 -7.15 15.63
CA PRO A 515 -17.39 -7.38 17.01
C PRO A 515 -16.49 -8.60 17.17
N GLU A 516 -16.57 -9.58 16.26
CA GLU A 516 -15.70 -10.76 16.24
C GLU A 516 -14.25 -10.39 15.92
N LEU A 517 -14.04 -9.58 14.88
CA LEU A 517 -12.71 -9.12 14.44
C LEU A 517 -12.14 -8.07 15.39
N MET A 518 -12.97 -7.13 15.86
CA MET A 518 -12.54 -6.16 16.88
C MET A 518 -12.01 -6.83 18.16
N ARG A 519 -12.62 -7.95 18.58
CA ARG A 519 -12.20 -8.73 19.76
C ARG A 519 -10.92 -9.54 19.55
N MET A 520 -10.47 -9.75 18.31
CA MET A 520 -9.17 -10.35 18.00
C MET A 520 -8.04 -9.30 18.01
N GLU A 521 -8.38 -8.04 17.74
CA GLU A 521 -7.42 -6.96 17.47
C GLU A 521 -7.24 -5.99 18.65
N SER A 522 -8.33 -5.55 19.30
CA SER A 522 -8.29 -4.47 20.29
C SER A 522 -8.57 -4.94 21.72
N PRO A 523 -7.77 -4.51 22.71
CA PRO A 523 -8.08 -4.72 24.13
C PRO A 523 -9.22 -3.83 24.65
N VAL A 524 -9.66 -2.83 23.88
CA VAL A 524 -10.70 -1.89 24.32
C VAL A 524 -12.08 -2.57 24.24
N PRO A 525 -12.80 -2.77 25.35
CA PRO A 525 -13.97 -3.63 25.39
C PRO A 525 -15.15 -3.04 24.62
N GLY A 526 -15.86 -3.91 23.91
CA GLY A 526 -17.15 -3.60 23.29
C GLY A 526 -17.09 -2.90 21.93
N LEU A 527 -15.91 -2.55 21.41
CA LEU A 527 -15.77 -1.92 20.08
C LEU A 527 -16.39 -2.76 18.97
N ARG A 528 -17.17 -2.08 18.12
CA ARG A 528 -17.91 -2.61 16.97
C ARG A 528 -18.52 -1.44 16.18
N GLY A 529 -18.77 -1.65 14.90
CA GLY A 529 -19.45 -0.70 14.03
C GLY A 529 -20.93 -0.50 14.38
N ALA A 530 -21.51 0.58 13.86
CA ALA A 530 -22.89 0.98 14.13
C ALA A 530 -23.90 -0.14 13.83
N PHE A 531 -23.75 -0.84 12.69
CA PHE A 531 -24.65 -1.90 12.25
C PHE A 531 -24.57 -3.18 13.10
N TYR A 532 -23.52 -3.33 13.92
CA TYR A 532 -23.33 -4.44 14.85
C TYR A 532 -23.69 -4.08 16.30
N GLY A 533 -24.45 -2.99 16.50
CA GLY A 533 -24.89 -2.52 17.83
C GLY A 533 -23.97 -1.49 18.47
N GLY A 534 -22.96 -0.96 17.77
CA GLY A 534 -22.18 0.19 18.23
C GLY A 534 -22.97 1.51 18.19
N GLY A 535 -24.06 1.53 17.42
CA GLY A 535 -24.95 2.66 17.21
C GLY A 535 -24.26 3.91 16.64
N ILE A 536 -24.98 5.03 16.66
CA ILE A 536 -24.44 6.34 16.26
C ILE A 536 -23.23 6.77 17.12
N ARG A 537 -23.09 6.22 18.33
CA ARG A 537 -21.99 6.53 19.25
C ARG A 537 -20.62 6.18 18.66
N GLN A 538 -20.47 5.05 17.97
CA GLN A 538 -19.18 4.71 17.37
C GLN A 538 -18.84 5.66 16.22
N VAL A 539 -19.79 5.97 15.33
CA VAL A 539 -19.60 6.97 14.26
C VAL A 539 -19.26 8.35 14.85
N GLY A 540 -19.89 8.74 15.96
CA GLY A 540 -19.56 9.96 16.70
C GLY A 540 -18.11 10.00 17.19
N LYS A 541 -17.56 8.88 17.69
CA LYS A 541 -16.13 8.77 18.03
C LYS A 541 -15.25 8.93 16.79
N GLN A 542 -15.59 8.26 15.68
CA GLN A 542 -14.83 8.37 14.43
C GLN A 542 -14.75 9.82 13.96
N LEU A 543 -15.90 10.51 13.89
CA LEU A 543 -15.97 11.93 13.50
C LEU A 543 -15.22 12.86 14.45
N ALA A 544 -15.28 12.62 15.77
CA ALA A 544 -14.54 13.41 16.75
C ALA A 544 -13.01 13.16 16.71
N GLY A 545 -12.58 11.92 16.48
CA GLY A 545 -11.17 11.58 16.25
C GLY A 545 -10.64 12.19 14.96
N ALA A 546 -11.42 12.13 13.88
CA ALA A 546 -11.12 12.82 12.63
C ALA A 546 -11.03 14.35 12.82
N ALA A 547 -11.97 14.96 13.56
CA ALA A 547 -11.95 16.39 13.85
C ALA A 547 -10.70 16.81 14.65
N PHE A 548 -10.26 16.00 15.62
CA PHE A 548 -8.98 16.23 16.33
C PHE A 548 -7.80 16.20 15.36
N VAL A 549 -7.70 15.18 14.50
CA VAL A 549 -6.60 15.06 13.51
C VAL A 549 -6.63 16.22 12.51
N VAL A 550 -7.81 16.63 12.02
CA VAL A 550 -7.97 17.78 11.12
C VAL A 550 -7.48 19.07 11.79
N VAL A 551 -8.00 19.39 12.98
CA VAL A 551 -7.66 20.64 13.69
C VAL A 551 -6.18 20.68 14.07
N TRP A 552 -5.63 19.58 14.60
CA TRP A 552 -4.21 19.51 14.95
C TRP A 552 -3.31 19.73 13.74
N ASN A 553 -3.60 19.08 12.61
CA ASN A 553 -2.81 19.24 11.40
C ASN A 553 -2.94 20.64 10.78
N VAL A 554 -4.12 21.25 10.75
CA VAL A 554 -4.28 22.63 10.29
C VAL A 554 -3.46 23.58 11.16
N VAL A 555 -3.55 23.48 12.48
CA VAL A 555 -2.85 24.38 13.41
C VAL A 555 -1.32 24.18 13.35
N VAL A 556 -0.84 22.95 13.57
CA VAL A 556 0.60 22.68 13.68
C VAL A 556 1.32 22.86 12.34
N THR A 557 0.73 22.44 11.22
CA THR A 557 1.32 22.68 9.89
C THR A 557 1.43 24.17 9.58
N SER A 558 0.41 24.96 9.96
CA SER A 558 0.45 26.43 9.82
C SER A 558 1.55 27.06 10.66
N LEU A 559 1.67 26.68 11.94
CA LEU A 559 2.69 27.22 12.85
C LEU A 559 4.12 26.88 12.38
N ILE A 560 4.37 25.65 11.92
CA ILE A 560 5.68 25.24 11.39
C ILE A 560 6.03 26.05 10.13
N LEU A 561 5.10 26.18 9.18
CA LEU A 561 5.37 26.89 7.93
C LEU A 561 5.51 28.40 8.14
N LEU A 562 4.74 29.00 9.05
CA LEU A 562 4.96 30.39 9.48
C LEU A 562 6.36 30.56 10.08
N ALA A 563 6.78 29.68 11.00
CA ALA A 563 8.09 29.76 11.63
C ALA A 563 9.27 29.60 10.64
N ILE A 564 9.16 28.68 9.68
CA ILE A 564 10.15 28.53 8.59
C ILE A 564 10.13 29.76 7.67
N GLY A 565 8.94 30.29 7.38
CA GLY A 565 8.73 31.47 6.54
C GLY A 565 9.37 32.77 7.08
N LEU A 566 9.62 32.85 8.39
CA LEU A 566 10.39 33.95 9.00
C LEU A 566 11.89 33.90 8.67
N VAL A 567 12.41 32.75 8.24
CA VAL A 567 13.85 32.50 8.03
C VAL A 567 14.19 32.26 6.56
N MET A 568 13.27 31.67 5.78
CA MET A 568 13.48 31.39 4.36
C MET A 568 12.15 31.31 3.59
N PRO A 569 12.12 31.66 2.29
CA PRO A 569 10.91 31.58 1.49
C PRO A 569 10.45 30.12 1.34
N LEU A 570 9.17 29.86 1.60
CA LEU A 570 8.57 28.51 1.50
C LEU A 570 8.48 28.00 0.06
N ARG A 571 8.36 28.93 -0.90
CA ARG A 571 8.18 28.69 -2.33
C ARG A 571 9.39 29.19 -3.11
N MET A 572 9.74 28.51 -4.21
CA MET A 572 10.73 29.04 -5.15
C MET A 572 10.20 30.31 -5.87
N PRO A 573 11.06 31.29 -6.21
CA PRO A 573 10.68 32.45 -7.03
C PRO A 573 10.21 32.04 -8.43
N ASP A 574 9.38 32.87 -9.07
CA ASP A 574 8.77 32.54 -10.38
C ASP A 574 9.79 32.31 -11.51
N GLU A 575 10.96 32.94 -11.44
CA GLU A 575 12.10 32.70 -12.35
C GLU A 575 12.66 31.28 -12.21
N GLN A 576 12.95 30.85 -10.97
CA GLN A 576 13.37 29.47 -10.69
C GLN A 576 12.24 28.47 -11.04
N LEU A 577 10.98 28.87 -10.88
CA LEU A 577 9.83 28.08 -11.34
C LEU A 577 9.73 27.95 -12.86
N MET A 578 10.29 28.88 -13.64
CA MET A 578 10.37 28.71 -15.10
C MET A 578 11.44 27.67 -15.46
N ILE A 579 12.63 27.76 -14.84
CA ILE A 579 13.80 26.91 -15.12
C ILE A 579 13.56 25.45 -14.69
N GLY A 580 13.34 25.19 -13.39
CA GLY A 580 13.15 23.84 -12.87
C GLY A 580 14.25 23.32 -11.94
N ASP A 581 14.44 21.99 -11.98
CA ASP A 581 15.43 21.22 -11.22
C ASP A 581 16.86 21.77 -11.34
N ASP A 582 17.25 22.30 -12.50
CA ASP A 582 18.55 22.97 -12.71
C ASP A 582 18.75 24.18 -11.78
N ALA A 583 17.72 25.03 -11.60
CA ALA A 583 17.77 26.15 -10.66
C ALA A 583 17.68 25.74 -9.18
N ALA A 584 17.26 24.51 -8.89
CA ALA A 584 17.12 23.97 -7.52
C ALA A 584 18.35 23.16 -7.07
N HIS A 585 18.97 22.42 -7.99
CA HIS A 585 20.02 21.41 -7.72
C HIS A 585 21.24 21.51 -8.66
N GLY A 586 21.09 22.10 -9.86
CA GLY A 586 22.09 22.04 -10.93
C GLY A 586 22.06 20.72 -11.72
N GLU A 587 20.91 20.05 -11.76
CA GLU A 587 20.73 18.71 -12.35
C GLU A 587 19.55 18.66 -13.33
N GLU A 588 19.72 17.95 -14.46
CA GLU A 588 18.64 17.63 -15.39
C GLU A 588 18.17 16.18 -15.24
N ALA A 589 16.85 15.99 -15.11
CA ALA A 589 16.21 14.67 -14.94
C ALA A 589 16.51 13.68 -16.09
N TYR A 590 16.74 14.18 -17.31
CA TYR A 590 17.06 13.35 -18.48
C TYR A 590 18.15 14.03 -19.32
N ALA A 591 19.38 13.58 -19.16
CA ALA A 591 20.48 13.81 -20.10
C ALA A 591 20.25 12.99 -21.39
N LEU A 592 19.36 13.49 -22.26
CA LEU A 592 19.12 12.91 -23.59
C LEU A 592 20.31 13.16 -24.55
N TRP A 593 21.19 14.08 -24.19
CA TRP A 593 22.45 14.38 -24.84
C TRP A 593 23.55 14.35 -23.78
N GLY A 594 24.72 13.82 -24.13
CA GLY A 594 25.89 13.81 -23.24
C GLY A 594 26.57 15.17 -23.15
N ASP A 595 27.44 15.35 -22.15
CA ASP A 595 28.17 16.59 -21.87
C ASP A 595 28.87 17.17 -23.12
N GLY A 596 28.23 18.15 -23.76
CA GLY A 596 28.74 18.87 -24.93
C GLY A 596 27.90 18.78 -26.21
N GLU A 597 27.07 17.75 -26.39
CA GLU A 597 26.16 17.69 -27.56
C GLU A 597 24.91 18.55 -27.26
N LYS A 598 24.82 19.72 -27.90
CA LYS A 598 23.56 20.47 -28.00
C LYS A 598 22.72 19.88 -29.15
N PHE A 599 21.40 19.97 -29.05
CA PHE A 599 20.50 19.62 -30.15
C PHE A 599 20.76 20.56 -31.35
N ASP A 600 21.50 20.04 -32.33
CA ASP A 600 21.77 20.71 -33.60
C ASP A 600 20.63 20.42 -34.59
N ALA A 601 19.73 21.40 -34.74
CA ALA A 601 18.62 21.31 -35.70
C ALA A 601 19.10 21.13 -37.15
N THR A 602 20.31 21.57 -37.50
CA THR A 602 20.82 21.51 -38.88
C THR A 602 21.27 20.11 -39.30
N ARG A 603 21.62 19.23 -38.34
CA ARG A 603 22.03 17.84 -38.62
C ARG A 603 20.97 17.00 -39.34
N HIS A 604 19.68 17.39 -39.29
CA HIS A 604 18.62 16.68 -40.00
C HIS A 604 18.42 17.15 -41.46
N ASP A 605 18.76 18.38 -41.80
CA ASP A 605 18.62 18.91 -43.17
C ASP A 605 19.80 18.55 -44.08
N ALA A 606 20.95 18.18 -43.50
CA ALA A 606 22.13 17.72 -44.25
C ALA A 606 21.90 16.48 -45.14
N ALA A 607 20.80 15.75 -44.95
CA ALA A 607 20.37 14.66 -45.83
C ALA A 607 19.57 15.13 -47.07
N ARG A 608 19.27 16.44 -47.19
CA ARG A 608 18.41 17.02 -48.23
C ARG A 608 18.84 18.44 -48.68
N VAL A 609 20.09 18.60 -49.14
CA VAL A 609 20.43 19.43 -50.30
C VAL A 609 21.88 19.13 -50.70
N GLY A 610 22.13 18.91 -52.00
CA GLY A 610 23.47 18.69 -52.53
C GLY A 610 24.08 19.96 -53.11
N GLY A 611 25.23 20.38 -52.59
CA GLY A 611 26.16 21.32 -53.21
C GLY A 611 25.99 22.80 -52.84
N GLY A 612 27.10 23.47 -52.45
CA GLY A 612 27.17 24.94 -52.49
C GLY A 612 27.96 25.66 -51.39
N ILE A 613 29.30 25.61 -51.46
CA ILE A 613 30.20 26.74 -51.10
C ILE A 613 30.34 27.11 -49.59
N GLU A 614 31.45 27.80 -49.30
CA GLU A 614 32.06 28.11 -48.00
C GLU A 614 31.37 29.22 -47.20
N MET A 615 31.56 29.23 -45.87
CA MET A 615 32.26 30.33 -45.18
C MET A 615 32.69 29.92 -43.75
N ARG A 616 33.58 30.71 -43.12
CA ARG A 616 34.29 30.35 -41.87
C ARG A 616 34.33 31.54 -40.88
N GLU A 617 34.50 31.20 -39.59
CA GLU A 617 34.86 32.08 -38.45
C GLU A 617 33.73 32.90 -37.79
N GLY A 618 33.92 33.23 -36.49
CA GLY A 618 32.98 34.03 -35.68
C GLY A 618 32.64 33.49 -34.29
N SER A 619 33.62 33.04 -33.49
CA SER A 619 33.38 32.57 -32.12
C SER A 619 33.32 33.71 -31.09
N THR A 620 32.36 33.67 -30.15
CA THR A 620 32.37 34.49 -28.92
C THR A 620 31.64 33.74 -27.80
N GLU A 621 32.37 32.96 -27.00
CA GLU A 621 31.84 32.43 -25.74
C GLU A 621 31.89 33.50 -24.65
N GLN A 622 30.74 33.87 -24.09
CA GLN A 622 30.71 34.69 -22.87
C GLN A 622 30.51 33.79 -21.65
N ARG A 623 31.61 33.45 -20.97
CA ARG A 623 31.60 32.63 -19.75
C ARG A 623 30.82 33.31 -18.62
N LEU A 624 29.81 32.65 -18.09
CA LEU A 624 29.32 32.88 -16.72
C LEU A 624 29.78 31.71 -15.84
N SER A 625 30.62 32.01 -14.85
CA SER A 625 31.18 31.04 -13.91
C SER A 625 30.70 31.34 -12.50
N GLY A 626 29.88 30.46 -11.90
CA GLY A 626 29.30 30.73 -10.58
C GLY A 626 28.61 29.54 -9.90
N GLN A 627 29.39 28.61 -9.34
CA GLN A 627 29.01 27.77 -8.20
C GLN A 627 27.66 26.99 -8.25
N GLY A 628 27.47 26.16 -9.29
CA GLY A 628 26.60 24.98 -9.19
C GLY A 628 27.30 23.83 -8.44
N ALA A 629 26.54 22.92 -7.85
CA ALA A 629 27.10 21.70 -7.25
C ALA A 629 27.61 20.78 -8.38
N ARG A 630 28.92 20.51 -8.43
CA ARG A 630 29.47 19.56 -9.41
C ARG A 630 29.11 18.14 -9.00
N GLY A 631 28.18 17.52 -9.73
CA GLY A 631 27.97 16.09 -9.68
C GLY A 631 29.29 15.35 -9.88
N VAL A 632 29.62 14.43 -8.96
CA VAL A 632 30.87 13.68 -9.02
C VAL A 632 30.74 12.62 -10.10
N THR A 633 31.39 12.83 -11.24
CA THR A 633 31.50 11.84 -12.31
C THR A 633 32.27 10.62 -11.81
N ILE A 634 31.56 9.61 -11.30
CA ILE A 634 32.14 8.30 -11.00
C ILE A 634 32.45 7.63 -12.35
N GLN A 635 33.73 7.60 -12.72
CA GLN A 635 34.19 6.68 -13.76
C GLN A 635 34.09 5.25 -13.21
N LEU A 636 33.34 4.40 -13.93
CA LEU A 636 33.16 2.97 -13.68
C LEU A 636 34.04 2.17 -14.65
#